data_AF-A0A442SGM6-F1
#
_entry.id   AF-A0A442SGM6-F1
#
_cell.length_a   1.000
_cell.length_b   1.000
_cell.length_c   1.000
_cell.angle_alpha   90.00
_cell.angle_beta   90.00
_cell.angle_gamma   90.00
#
_symmetry.space_group_name_H-M   'P 1'
#
loop_
_entity.id
_entity.type
_entity.pdbx_description
1 polymer ?
#
loop_
_entity_poly.entity_id
_entity_poly.type
_entity_poly.pdbx_seq_one_letter_code
_entity_poly.pdbx_strand_id
1 'polypeptide(L)'
;MNTKATTIDRRRLLLGTGATAAGLGALSALPARGIAVDRFQAAVAELKAAAEALDPNIYNWTVTTNGDKQCGVLIAAFRTTTEYEGDGWYQSPYEWGEVKQIFVRRAPEHDRKGERWFRIGPSATSNHKSVLMTEERFRVNYGPKVLS
;
A
#
# COMPACT_ATOMS: atom_id res chain seq x y z
N MET A 1 -61.60 59.49 8.28
CA MET A 1 -60.45 59.80 9.16
C MET A 1 -60.48 58.82 10.33
N ASN A 2 -59.50 58.00 10.67
CA ASN A 2 -58.13 57.83 10.20
C ASN A 2 -57.73 56.35 10.36
N THR A 3 -57.09 55.82 9.33
CA THR A 3 -56.29 54.59 9.31
C THR A 3 -55.15 54.71 10.33
N LYS A 4 -54.90 53.66 11.14
CA LYS A 4 -53.67 53.55 11.91
C LYS A 4 -52.91 52.29 11.50
N ALA A 5 -51.63 52.54 11.22
CA ALA A 5 -50.68 51.64 10.64
C ALA A 5 -50.07 50.65 11.64
N THR A 6 -49.49 49.62 11.05
CA THR A 6 -48.76 48.46 11.58
C THR A 6 -47.61 48.83 12.52
N THR A 7 -47.37 48.00 13.54
CA THR A 7 -46.04 47.85 14.15
C THR A 7 -45.86 46.38 14.53
N ILE A 8 -45.04 45.67 13.77
CA ILE A 8 -44.65 44.29 14.04
C ILE A 8 -43.62 44.31 15.18
N ASP A 9 -43.97 43.68 16.30
CA ASP A 9 -43.12 43.56 17.49
C ASP A 9 -41.99 42.55 17.24
N ARG A 10 -40.75 43.04 17.24
CA ARG A 10 -39.51 42.25 17.04
C ARG A 10 -39.07 41.47 18.29
N ARG A 11 -39.93 41.27 19.29
CA ARG A 11 -39.63 40.53 20.53
C ARG A 11 -40.09 39.07 20.55
N ARG A 12 -40.14 38.40 19.39
CA ARG A 12 -40.54 36.98 19.30
C ARG A 12 -39.44 36.06 18.76
N LEU A 13 -38.18 36.44 18.97
CA LEU A 13 -37.05 35.57 18.73
C LEU A 13 -36.19 35.56 19.99
N LEU A 14 -36.02 34.35 20.53
CA LEU A 14 -35.22 33.98 21.71
C LEU A 14 -35.90 34.12 23.09
N LEU A 15 -35.83 32.99 23.82
CA LEU A 15 -35.95 32.80 25.27
C LEU A 15 -37.33 32.40 25.80
N GLY A 16 -37.64 31.11 25.62
CA GLY A 16 -38.62 30.37 26.41
C GLY A 16 -38.12 28.95 26.66
N THR A 17 -37.36 28.79 27.74
CA THR A 17 -36.83 27.54 28.30
C THR A 17 -37.94 26.55 28.66
N GLY A 18 -37.83 25.31 28.16
CA GLY A 18 -38.63 24.15 28.57
C GLY A 18 -37.75 22.90 28.64
N ALA A 19 -37.81 22.22 29.77
CA ALA A 19 -36.89 21.20 30.26
C ALA A 19 -36.71 19.94 29.38
N THR A 20 -35.47 19.44 29.43
CA THR A 20 -35.02 18.04 29.31
C THR A 20 -36.04 16.93 29.59
N ALA A 21 -36.10 15.91 28.72
CA ALA A 21 -35.67 14.55 29.06
C ALA A 21 -35.87 13.55 27.89
N ALA A 22 -34.90 12.64 27.79
CA ALA A 22 -35.06 11.28 27.26
C ALA A 22 -35.33 11.13 25.75
N GLY A 23 -34.28 11.30 24.97
CA GLY A 23 -34.18 10.77 23.62
C GLY A 23 -32.76 10.32 23.26
N LEU A 24 -31.90 10.07 24.25
CA LEU A 24 -30.67 9.27 24.06
C LEU A 24 -31.11 7.81 23.93
N GLY A 25 -31.80 7.51 22.84
CA GLY A 25 -32.07 6.15 22.41
C GLY A 25 -30.73 5.51 22.14
N ALA A 26 -30.34 4.62 23.06
CA ALA A 26 -29.23 3.69 22.99
C ALA A 26 -28.24 3.99 21.84
N LEU A 27 -27.20 4.76 22.15
CA LEU A 27 -25.89 4.39 21.62
C LEU A 27 -25.66 2.99 22.21
N SER A 28 -26.15 1.98 21.50
CA SER A 28 -25.71 0.60 21.66
C SER A 28 -24.21 0.72 21.78
N ALA A 29 -23.68 0.44 22.97
CA ALA A 29 -22.27 0.33 23.17
C ALA A 29 -21.87 -0.83 22.28
N LEU A 30 -21.57 -0.52 21.01
CA LEU A 30 -20.85 -1.40 20.12
C LEU A 30 -19.69 -1.88 20.98
N PRO A 31 -19.50 -3.20 21.11
CA PRO A 31 -18.47 -3.72 21.99
C PRO A 31 -17.20 -2.94 21.66
N ALA A 32 -16.53 -2.36 22.67
CA ALA A 32 -15.40 -1.45 22.45
C ALA A 32 -14.34 -2.07 21.51
N ARG A 33 -14.29 -3.40 21.48
CA ARG A 33 -13.54 -4.22 20.53
C ARG A 33 -13.94 -4.05 19.06
N GLY A 34 -15.23 -3.98 18.74
CA GLY A 34 -15.73 -3.69 17.38
C GLY A 34 -15.28 -2.30 16.92
N ILE A 35 -15.44 -1.28 17.76
CA ILE A 35 -14.99 0.08 17.46
C ILE A 35 -13.47 0.15 17.23
N ALA A 36 -12.68 -0.60 18.00
CA ALA A 36 -11.22 -0.64 17.84
C ALA A 36 -10.78 -1.34 16.54
N VAL A 37 -11.43 -2.45 16.17
CA VAL A 37 -11.15 -3.16 14.91
C VAL A 37 -11.51 -2.28 13.71
N ASP A 38 -12.67 -1.63 13.75
CA ASP A 38 -13.12 -0.75 12.66
C ASP A 38 -12.17 0.44 12.47
N ARG A 39 -11.72 1.05 13.57
CA ARG A 39 -10.71 2.12 13.53
C ARG A 39 -9.38 1.66 12.96
N PHE A 40 -8.92 0.47 13.33
CA PHE A 40 -7.69 -0.09 12.80
C PHE A 40 -7.80 -0.34 11.30
N GLN A 41 -8.90 -0.95 10.84
CA GLN A 41 -9.12 -1.20 9.42
C GLN A 41 -9.21 0.09 8.61
N ALA A 42 -9.90 1.12 9.14
CA ALA A 42 -9.97 2.43 8.50
C ALA A 42 -8.58 3.08 8.37
N ALA A 43 -7.77 3.05 9.44
CA ALA A 43 -6.42 3.59 9.42
C ALA A 43 -5.50 2.83 8.44
N VAL A 44 -5.62 1.49 8.36
CA VAL A 44 -4.89 0.69 7.37
C VAL A 44 -5.33 1.04 5.96
N ALA A 45 -6.63 1.23 5.71
CA ALA A 45 -7.13 1.61 4.40
C ALA A 45 -6.61 2.99 3.97
N GLU A 46 -6.60 3.97 4.88
CA GLU A 46 -6.04 5.31 4.64
C GLU A 46 -4.54 5.24 4.32
N LEU A 47 -3.78 4.47 5.11
CA LEU A 47 -2.35 4.25 4.86
C LEU A 47 -2.09 3.64 3.49
N LYS A 48 -2.86 2.61 3.12
CA LYS A 48 -2.73 1.96 1.80
C LYS A 48 -3.01 2.92 0.67
N ALA A 49 -4.11 3.67 0.75
CA ALA A 49 -4.49 4.65 -0.25
C ALA A 49 -3.43 5.75 -0.41
N ALA A 50 -2.88 6.25 0.70
CA ALA A 50 -1.80 7.24 0.65
C ALA A 50 -0.52 6.67 0.04
N ALA A 51 -0.14 5.44 0.38
CA ALA A 51 1.05 4.79 -0.16
C ALA A 51 0.93 4.47 -1.66
N GLU A 52 -0.23 3.96 -2.10
CA GLU A 52 -0.50 3.69 -3.53
C GLU A 52 -0.56 4.96 -4.37
N ALA A 53 -1.02 6.08 -3.79
CA ALA A 53 -0.96 7.39 -4.44
C ALA A 53 0.50 7.89 -4.62
N LEU A 54 1.41 7.53 -3.72
CA LEU A 54 2.83 7.88 -3.81
C LEU A 54 3.63 6.92 -4.72
N ASP A 55 3.32 5.63 -4.67
CA ASP A 55 4.02 4.59 -5.42
C ASP A 55 3.02 3.68 -6.15
N PRO A 56 2.71 3.99 -7.43
CA PRO A 56 1.76 3.19 -8.21
C PRO A 56 2.28 1.79 -8.54
N ASN A 57 3.53 1.46 -8.19
CA ASN A 57 4.10 0.13 -8.42
C ASN A 57 3.82 -0.85 -7.27
N ILE A 58 3.13 -0.43 -6.20
CA ILE A 58 2.68 -1.34 -5.14
C ILE A 58 1.62 -2.29 -5.71
N TYR A 59 1.85 -3.60 -5.61
CA TYR A 59 0.95 -4.62 -6.16
C TYR A 59 0.33 -5.52 -5.08
N ASN A 60 0.87 -5.53 -3.86
CA ASN A 60 0.36 -6.38 -2.79
C ASN A 60 0.67 -5.82 -1.40
N TRP A 61 -0.11 -6.23 -0.41
CA TRP A 61 0.02 -5.85 1.00
C TRP A 61 -0.05 -7.07 1.92
N THR A 62 0.78 -7.07 2.96
CA THR A 62 0.68 -8.00 4.09
C THR A 62 0.41 -7.22 5.36
N VAL A 63 -0.64 -7.60 6.08
CA VAL A 63 -0.94 -7.10 7.44
C VAL A 63 -1.00 -8.32 8.35
N THR A 64 -0.09 -8.40 9.32
CA THR A 64 -0.02 -9.53 10.24
C THR A 64 0.37 -9.08 11.64
N THR A 65 -0.17 -9.78 12.63
CA THR A 65 0.27 -9.72 14.01
C THR A 65 1.12 -10.96 14.25
N ASN A 66 2.43 -10.81 14.44
CA ASN A 66 3.31 -11.94 14.64
C ASN A 66 3.90 -11.87 16.06
N GLY A 67 3.50 -12.80 16.93
CA GLY A 67 4.05 -12.92 18.28
C GLY A 67 5.54 -13.29 18.32
N ASP A 68 6.06 -13.89 17.24
CA ASP A 68 7.46 -14.29 17.11
C ASP A 68 8.35 -13.15 16.58
N LYS A 69 7.76 -12.04 16.14
CA LYS A 69 8.49 -10.83 15.74
C LYS A 69 8.43 -9.84 16.90
N GLN A 70 9.49 -9.05 17.08
CA GLN A 70 9.53 -7.95 18.06
C GLN A 70 8.65 -6.74 17.64
N CYS A 71 7.51 -6.97 16.99
CA CYS A 71 6.56 -5.92 16.60
C CYS A 71 5.11 -6.38 16.82
N GLY A 72 4.27 -5.51 17.38
CA GLY A 72 2.87 -5.83 17.65
C GLY A 72 2.01 -5.97 16.39
N VAL A 73 2.36 -5.23 15.32
CA VAL A 73 1.74 -5.30 14.00
C VAL A 73 2.82 -5.08 12.94
N LEU A 74 2.82 -5.90 11.89
CA LEU A 74 3.58 -5.68 10.66
C LEU A 74 2.62 -5.33 9.52
N ILE A 75 2.85 -4.17 8.90
CA ILE A 75 2.21 -3.77 7.64
C ILE A 75 3.34 -3.63 6.62
N ALA A 76 3.29 -4.44 5.56
CA ALA A 76 4.30 -4.44 4.50
C ALA A 76 3.64 -4.28 3.13
N ALA A 77 4.23 -3.45 2.27
CA ALA A 77 3.86 -3.32 0.86
C ALA A 77 4.92 -4.01 -0.01
N PHE A 78 4.46 -4.71 -1.04
CA PHE A 78 5.32 -5.26 -2.09
C PHE A 78 5.14 -4.44 -3.34
N ARG A 79 6.25 -4.02 -3.93
CA ARG A 79 6.27 -3.19 -5.14
C ARG A 79 7.03 -3.87 -6.26
N THR A 80 6.66 -3.56 -7.50
CA THR A 80 7.48 -3.81 -8.67
C THR A 80 8.63 -2.80 -8.66
N THR A 81 9.85 -3.29 -8.84
CA THR A 81 11.09 -2.49 -8.72
C THR A 81 11.85 -2.38 -10.04
N THR A 82 11.50 -3.19 -11.04
CA THR A 82 12.18 -3.18 -12.34
C THR A 82 11.29 -3.65 -13.49
N GLU A 83 11.72 -3.29 -14.69
CA GLU A 83 11.23 -3.81 -15.96
C GLU A 83 12.42 -4.28 -16.80
N TYR A 84 12.18 -5.25 -17.67
CA TYR A 84 13.24 -5.78 -18.50
C TYR A 84 13.48 -4.88 -19.72
N GLU A 85 14.64 -4.22 -19.75
CA GLU A 85 15.11 -3.30 -20.78
C GLU A 85 16.22 -3.91 -21.66
N GLY A 86 16.23 -5.25 -21.80
CA GLY A 86 17.26 -5.98 -22.53
C GLY A 86 18.34 -6.56 -21.61
N ASP A 87 19.15 -7.46 -22.17
CA ASP A 87 20.24 -8.12 -21.44
C ASP A 87 21.25 -7.08 -20.92
N GLY A 88 21.83 -7.34 -19.75
CA GLY A 88 22.78 -6.42 -19.13
C GLY A 88 22.81 -6.47 -17.61
N TRP A 89 23.44 -5.48 -17.01
CA TRP A 89 23.54 -5.33 -15.56
C TRP A 89 22.32 -4.62 -15.00
N TYR A 90 21.77 -5.16 -13.91
CA TYR A 90 20.66 -4.60 -13.16
C TYR A 90 21.07 -4.43 -11.70
N GLN A 91 20.47 -3.47 -11.01
CA GLN A 91 20.70 -3.29 -9.58
C GLN A 91 20.23 -4.53 -8.79
N SER A 92 21.05 -5.01 -7.87
CA SER A 92 20.73 -6.15 -7.00
C SER A 92 20.61 -5.69 -5.55
N PRO A 93 19.48 -5.95 -4.87
CA PRO A 93 19.38 -5.76 -3.42
C PRO A 93 20.13 -6.86 -2.65
N TYR A 94 20.50 -7.95 -3.32
CA TYR A 94 21.28 -9.05 -2.74
C TYR A 94 22.75 -8.82 -3.02
N GLU A 95 23.57 -8.91 -1.96
CA GLU A 95 25.02 -8.87 -2.07
C GLU A 95 25.54 -10.18 -2.65
N TRP A 96 26.08 -10.13 -3.87
CA TRP A 96 26.88 -11.21 -4.46
C TRP A 96 28.37 -10.88 -4.27
N GLY A 97 28.81 -10.85 -3.01
CA GLY A 97 30.08 -10.22 -2.63
C GLY A 97 29.97 -8.69 -2.65
N GLU A 98 30.97 -7.99 -3.19
CA GLU A 98 31.00 -6.52 -3.25
C GLU A 98 30.11 -5.93 -4.37
N VAL A 99 29.59 -6.78 -5.26
CA VAL A 99 28.85 -6.34 -6.45
C VAL A 99 27.38 -6.14 -6.11
N LYS A 100 26.92 -4.88 -6.13
CA LYS A 100 25.50 -4.48 -5.95
C LYS A 100 24.70 -4.56 -7.26
N GLN A 101 25.16 -5.37 -8.18
CA GLN A 101 24.60 -5.53 -9.52
C GLN A 101 24.57 -7.01 -9.87
N ILE A 102 23.68 -7.38 -10.78
CA ILE A 102 23.56 -8.73 -11.28
C ILE A 102 23.41 -8.70 -12.80
N PHE A 103 23.99 -9.66 -13.49
CA PHE A 103 23.81 -9.78 -14.92
C PHE A 103 22.53 -10.55 -15.19
N VAL A 104 21.64 -9.97 -15.98
CA VAL A 104 20.35 -10.53 -16.37
C VAL A 104 20.36 -10.76 -17.86
N ARG A 105 19.97 -11.97 -18.26
CA ARG A 105 19.80 -12.32 -19.68
C ARG A 105 18.55 -13.13 -19.93
N ARG A 106 17.96 -13.00 -21.13
CA ARG A 106 16.90 -13.90 -21.57
C ARG A 106 17.39 -15.34 -21.64
N ALA A 107 16.50 -16.26 -21.29
CA ALA A 107 16.71 -17.69 -21.35
C ALA A 107 15.50 -18.34 -22.05
N PRO A 108 15.28 -18.04 -23.36
CA PRO A 108 14.10 -18.48 -24.10
C PRO A 108 13.98 -20.01 -24.17
N GLU A 109 15.10 -20.73 -24.00
CA GLU A 109 15.12 -22.19 -23.88
C GLU A 109 14.32 -22.73 -22.68
N HIS A 110 13.97 -21.87 -21.72
CA HIS A 110 13.18 -22.21 -20.54
C HIS A 110 11.75 -21.66 -20.56
N ASP A 111 11.37 -20.91 -21.61
CA ASP A 111 10.02 -20.36 -21.72
C ASP A 111 8.97 -21.48 -21.75
N ARG A 112 7.93 -21.34 -20.93
CA ARG A 112 6.88 -22.34 -20.79
C ARG A 112 5.58 -21.68 -20.36
N LYS A 113 4.46 -22.19 -20.88
CA LYS A 113 3.11 -21.69 -20.54
C LYS A 113 2.95 -20.17 -20.73
N GLY A 114 3.67 -19.58 -21.69
CA GLY A 114 3.65 -18.14 -21.96
C GLY A 114 4.49 -17.28 -21.01
N GLU A 115 5.19 -17.88 -20.03
CA GLU A 115 6.09 -17.17 -19.14
C GLU A 115 7.46 -17.00 -19.76
N ARG A 116 8.01 -15.79 -19.64
CA ARG A 116 9.39 -15.45 -20.00
C ARG A 116 10.35 -15.82 -18.87
N TRP A 117 11.42 -16.54 -19.20
CA TRP A 117 12.45 -16.98 -18.24
C TRP A 117 13.81 -16.27 -18.41
N PHE A 118 14.41 -15.89 -17.31
CA PHE A 118 15.66 -15.14 -17.25
C PHE A 118 16.72 -15.98 -16.55
N ARG A 119 17.96 -15.86 -17.01
CA ARG A 119 19.14 -16.36 -16.33
C ARG A 119 19.82 -15.17 -15.68
N ILE A 120 20.02 -15.27 -14.37
CA ILE A 120 20.55 -14.19 -13.54
C ILE A 120 21.78 -14.68 -12.80
N GLY A 121 22.90 -13.97 -12.89
CA GLY A 121 24.14 -14.40 -12.26
C GLY A 121 25.20 -13.30 -12.18
N PRO A 122 26.31 -13.57 -11.46
CA PRO A 122 27.35 -12.56 -11.21
C PRO A 122 28.29 -12.36 -12.41
N SER A 123 28.08 -13.04 -13.53
CA SER A 123 28.96 -13.01 -14.68
C SER A 123 28.19 -12.78 -15.98
N ALA A 124 28.71 -11.88 -16.81
CA ALA A 124 28.19 -11.64 -18.16
C ALA A 124 28.59 -12.74 -19.15
N THR A 125 29.69 -13.46 -18.89
CA THR A 125 30.31 -14.38 -19.84
C THR A 125 30.12 -15.85 -19.48
N SER A 126 29.71 -16.14 -18.24
CA SER A 126 29.57 -17.51 -17.73
C SER A 126 28.20 -17.74 -17.11
N ASN A 127 27.65 -18.93 -17.35
CA ASN A 127 26.42 -19.40 -16.70
C ASN A 127 26.71 -20.00 -15.31
N HIS A 128 27.97 -20.11 -14.92
CA HIS A 128 28.34 -20.67 -13.63
C HIS A 128 27.75 -19.81 -12.50
N LYS A 129 27.10 -20.47 -11.51
CA LYS A 129 26.37 -19.82 -10.40
C LYS A 129 25.20 -18.92 -10.83
N SER A 130 24.68 -19.11 -12.04
CA SER A 130 23.43 -18.44 -12.44
C SER A 130 22.20 -19.18 -11.90
N VAL A 131 21.13 -18.43 -11.66
CA VAL A 131 19.81 -18.92 -11.29
C VAL A 131 18.84 -18.61 -12.43
N LEU A 132 17.88 -19.51 -12.65
CA LEU A 132 16.78 -19.31 -13.57
C LEU A 132 15.56 -18.79 -12.81
N MET A 133 14.90 -17.77 -13.34
CA MET A 133 13.67 -17.24 -12.75
C MET A 133 12.71 -16.71 -13.79
N THR A 134 11.44 -16.61 -13.42
CA THR A 134 10.40 -15.98 -14.24
C THR A 134 10.57 -14.47 -14.28
N GLU A 135 9.97 -13.83 -15.27
CA GLU A 135 9.91 -12.37 -15.35
C GLU A 135 9.31 -11.73 -14.10
N GLU A 136 8.20 -12.29 -13.61
CA GLU A 136 7.51 -11.81 -12.43
C GLU A 136 8.46 -11.76 -11.23
N ARG A 137 9.24 -12.83 -11.02
CA ARG A 137 10.25 -12.88 -9.96
C ARG A 137 11.36 -11.88 -10.21
N PHE A 138 11.82 -11.71 -11.44
CA PHE A 138 12.82 -10.70 -11.75
C PHE A 138 12.32 -9.27 -11.41
N ARG A 139 11.09 -8.92 -11.82
CA ARG A 139 10.47 -7.60 -11.65
C ARG A 139 10.32 -7.15 -10.19
N VAL A 140 10.27 -8.08 -9.24
CA VAL A 140 10.06 -7.78 -7.81
C VAL A 140 11.31 -7.98 -6.94
N ASN A 141 12.36 -8.62 -7.47
CA ASN A 141 13.57 -8.93 -6.70
C ASN A 141 14.79 -8.11 -7.12
N TYR A 142 14.74 -7.41 -8.24
CA TYR A 142 15.87 -6.63 -8.77
C TYR A 142 15.44 -5.20 -9.10
N GLY A 143 16.40 -4.29 -9.12
CA GLY A 143 16.18 -2.88 -9.45
C GLY A 143 16.40 -2.58 -10.94
N PRO A 144 16.40 -1.29 -11.31
CA PRO A 144 16.51 -0.87 -12.70
C PRO A 144 17.82 -1.31 -13.37
N LYS A 145 17.82 -1.27 -14.71
CA LYS A 145 19.02 -1.52 -15.50
C LYS A 145 20.08 -0.47 -15.18
N VAL A 146 21.32 -0.91 -15.01
CA VAL A 146 22.47 -0.02 -14.85
C VAL A 146 22.98 0.33 -16.24
N LEU A 147 22.98 1.62 -16.57
CA LEU A 147 23.58 2.11 -17.80
C LEU A 147 25.10 1.94 -17.69
N SER A 148 25.64 1.10 -18.57
CA SER A 148 27.09 0.94 -18.80
C SER A 148 27.55 1.84 -19.93
#